data_AF-A0A960L8Y5-F1
#
_entry.id   AF-A0A960L8Y5-F1
#
_cell.length_a   1.000
_cell.length_b   1.000
_cell.length_c   1.000
_cell.angle_alpha   90.00
_cell.angle_beta   90.00
_cell.angle_gamma   90.00
#
_symmetry.space_group_name_H-M   'P 1'
#
loop_
_entity.id
_entity.type
_entity.pdbx_description
1 polymer ?
#
loop_
_entity_poly.entity_id
_entity_poly.type
_entity_poly.pdbx_seq_one_letter_code
_entity_poly.pdbx_strand_id
1 'polypeptide(L)'
;MSVGYSAVQWNRQKKVYDLWLGILVALTVGAFAGVSVATHPRITAETLLLRSSALAAVVLIHVILAIGPLARLDRRFLPLLYNRRHL
;
A
#
# COMPACT_ATOMS: atom_id res chain seq x y z
N MET A 1 37.69 -9.15 -5.64
CA MET A 1 36.51 -9.32 -4.77
C MET A 1 35.28 -9.11 -5.62
N SER A 2 34.55 -10.17 -5.99
CA SER A 2 33.29 -10.02 -6.72
C SER A 2 32.23 -9.48 -5.76
N VAL A 3 31.74 -8.27 -6.03
CA VAL A 3 30.65 -7.68 -5.25
C VAL A 3 29.40 -8.50 -5.54
N GLY A 4 28.92 -9.27 -4.57
CA GLY A 4 27.67 -10.03 -4.68
C GLY A 4 26.50 -9.05 -4.80
N TYR A 5 26.02 -8.83 -6.01
CA TYR A 5 24.81 -8.05 -6.24
C TYR A 5 23.59 -8.86 -5.80
N SER A 6 22.97 -8.45 -4.69
CA SER A 6 21.62 -8.89 -4.34
C SER A 6 20.60 -7.99 -5.00
N ALA A 7 19.66 -8.58 -5.74
CA ALA A 7 18.64 -7.85 -6.50
C ALA A 7 17.77 -6.94 -5.61
N VAL A 8 17.55 -7.32 -4.33
CA VAL A 8 16.80 -6.51 -3.36
C VAL A 8 17.50 -6.57 -2.00
N GLN A 9 18.18 -5.48 -1.65
CA GLN A 9 18.72 -5.27 -0.31
C GLN A 9 17.56 -4.96 0.65
N TRP A 10 17.03 -6.01 1.29
CA TRP A 10 15.94 -5.95 2.28
C TRP A 10 16.45 -5.41 3.63
N ASN A 11 16.37 -4.09 3.81
CA ASN A 11 16.67 -3.45 5.09
C ASN A 11 15.45 -3.49 6.03
N ARG A 12 15.66 -3.37 7.36
CA ARG A 12 14.60 -3.30 8.38
C ARG A 12 13.55 -2.24 8.06
N GLN A 13 13.98 -1.07 7.58
CA GLN A 13 13.07 0.01 7.18
C GLN A 13 12.16 -0.38 6.00
N LYS A 14 12.66 -1.16 5.03
CA LYS A 14 11.84 -1.65 3.90
C LYS A 14 10.80 -2.65 4.35
N LYS A 15 11.17 -3.58 5.24
CA LYS A 15 10.24 -4.56 5.81
C LYS A 15 9.10 -3.90 6.58
N VAL A 16 9.42 -2.89 7.41
CA VAL A 16 8.41 -2.14 8.16
C VAL A 16 7.50 -1.36 7.21
N TYR A 17 8.05 -0.76 6.15
CA TYR A 17 7.27 -0.06 5.13
C TYR A 17 6.29 -1.00 4.42
N ASP A 18 6.77 -2.13 3.91
CA ASP A 18 5.92 -3.11 3.21
C ASP A 18 4.86 -3.71 4.15
N LEU A 19 5.17 -3.88 5.44
CA LEU A 19 4.19 -4.30 6.44
C LEU A 19 3.05 -3.28 6.57
N TRP A 20 3.37 -1.99 6.75
CA TRP A 20 2.35 -0.95 6.85
C TRP A 20 1.53 -0.81 5.58
N LEU A 21 2.19 -0.94 4.42
CA LEU A 21 1.51 -0.93 3.13
C LEU A 21 0.55 -2.11 2.98
N GLY A 22 1.00 -3.31 3.34
CA GLY A 22 0.16 -4.52 3.34
C GLY A 22 -1.03 -4.40 4.29
N ILE A 23 -0.82 -3.84 5.49
CA ILE A 23 -1.90 -3.54 6.43
C ILE A 23 -2.91 -2.57 5.82
N LEU A 24 -2.44 -1.48 5.20
CA LEU A 24 -3.31 -0.50 4.57
C LEU A 24 -4.18 -1.13 3.47
N VAL A 25 -3.58 -1.94 2.60
CA VAL A 25 -4.30 -2.66 1.53
C VAL A 25 -5.33 -3.62 2.13
N ALA A 26 -4.92 -4.43 3.11
CA ALA A 26 -5.81 -5.39 3.77
C ALA A 26 -7.00 -4.71 4.46
N LEU A 27 -6.75 -3.59 5.15
CA LEU A 27 -7.79 -2.81 5.83
C LEU A 27 -8.76 -2.20 4.81
N THR A 28 -8.23 -1.63 3.73
CA THR A 28 -9.02 -1.01 2.66
C THR A 28 -9.92 -2.03 1.96
N VAL A 29 -9.34 -3.17 1.54
CA VAL A 29 -10.08 -4.25 0.89
C VAL A 29 -11.08 -4.89 1.85
N GLY A 30 -10.67 -5.19 3.08
CA GLY A 30 -11.52 -5.81 4.10
C GLY A 30 -12.70 -4.93 4.50
N ALA A 31 -12.47 -3.63 4.70
CA ALA A 31 -13.54 -2.67 5.01
C ALA A 31 -14.53 -2.55 3.85
N PHE A 32 -14.04 -2.40 2.62
CA PHE A 32 -14.91 -2.33 1.46
C PHE A 32 -15.71 -3.62 1.26
N ALA A 33 -15.06 -4.78 1.42
CA ALA A 33 -15.70 -6.07 1.28
C ALA A 33 -16.77 -6.30 2.35
N GLY A 34 -16.47 -6.01 3.62
CA GLY A 34 -17.41 -6.15 4.74
C GLY A 34 -18.65 -5.27 4.57
N VAL A 35 -18.46 -4.00 4.20
CA VAL A 35 -19.57 -3.08 3.92
C VAL A 35 -20.37 -3.53 2.71
N SER A 36 -19.71 -3.99 1.65
CA SER A 36 -20.39 -4.44 0.43
C SER A 36 -21.24 -5.68 0.65
N VAL A 37 -20.75 -6.67 1.42
CA VAL A 37 -21.51 -7.88 1.74
C VAL A 37 -22.71 -7.56 2.64
N ALA A 38 -22.54 -6.64 3.62
CA ALA A 38 -23.62 -6.25 4.51
C ALA A 38 -24.74 -5.47 3.81
N THR A 39 -24.40 -4.65 2.80
CA THR A 39 -25.35 -3.78 2.10
C THR A 39 -25.95 -4.42 0.84
N HIS A 40 -25.22 -5.32 0.18
CA HIS A 40 -25.60 -5.91 -1.10
C HIS A 40 -25.45 -7.45 -1.07
N PRO A 41 -26.45 -8.18 -0.55
CA PRO A 41 -26.38 -9.64 -0.38
C PRO A 41 -26.35 -10.45 -1.68
N ARG A 42 -26.59 -9.81 -2.84
CA ARG A 42 -26.52 -10.43 -4.18
C ARG A 42 -25.23 -10.12 -4.94
N ILE A 43 -24.23 -9.53 -4.29
CA ILE A 43 -22.99 -9.15 -4.97
C ILE A 43 -22.20 -10.40 -5.39
N THR A 44 -21.71 -10.43 -6.63
CA THR A 44 -20.84 -11.52 -7.09
C THR A 44 -19.42 -11.30 -6.59
N ALA A 45 -18.69 -12.40 -6.36
CA ALA A 45 -17.30 -12.35 -5.91
C ALA A 45 -16.40 -11.56 -6.87
N GLU A 46 -16.63 -11.71 -8.18
CA GLU A 46 -15.91 -10.96 -9.23
C GLU A 46 -16.10 -9.45 -9.09
N THR A 47 -17.35 -9.00 -8.89
CA THR A 47 -17.66 -7.57 -8.71
C THR A 47 -17.01 -7.02 -7.43
N LEU A 48 -17.00 -7.80 -6.36
CA LEU A 48 -16.38 -7.42 -5.09
C LEU A 48 -14.87 -7.24 -5.26
N LEU A 49 -14.19 -8.17 -5.94
CA LEU A 49 -12.76 -8.10 -6.20
C LEU A 49 -12.38 -6.93 -7.11
N LEU A 50 -13.14 -6.69 -8.19
CA LEU A 50 -12.90 -5.56 -9.10
C LEU A 50 -13.05 -4.22 -8.38
N ARG A 51 -14.10 -4.04 -7.58
CA ARG A 51 -14.36 -2.77 -6.89
C ARG A 51 -13.41 -2.53 -5.72
N SER A 52 -13.09 -3.57 -4.94
CA SER A 52 -12.17 -3.46 -3.81
C SER A 52 -10.74 -3.18 -4.27
N SER A 53 -10.28 -3.82 -5.36
CA SER A 53 -8.98 -3.56 -5.97
C SER A 53 -8.89 -2.17 -6.60
N ALA A 54 -9.94 -1.71 -7.29
CA ALA A 54 -9.99 -0.34 -7.82
C ALA A 54 -9.90 0.71 -6.69
N LEU A 55 -10.63 0.50 -5.59
CA LEU A 55 -10.57 1.40 -4.44
C LEU A 55 -9.20 1.36 -3.75
N ALA A 56 -8.60 0.16 -3.61
CA ALA A 56 -7.25 0.02 -3.09
C ALA A 56 -6.23 0.78 -3.96
N ALA A 57 -6.33 0.70 -5.30
CA ALA A 57 -5.44 1.42 -6.20
C ALA A 57 -5.54 2.95 -6.02
N VAL A 58 -6.76 3.49 -5.86
CA VAL A 58 -6.96 4.92 -5.59
C VAL A 58 -6.31 5.31 -4.27
N VAL A 59 -6.50 4.54 -3.21
CA VAL A 59 -5.89 4.80 -1.89
C VAL A 59 -4.35 4.77 -1.98
N LEU A 60 -3.78 3.79 -2.67
CA LEU A 60 -2.33 3.67 -2.84
C LEU A 60 -1.74 4.88 -3.60
N ILE A 61 -2.40 5.34 -4.67
CA ILE A 61 -1.99 6.55 -5.40
C ILE A 61 -2.00 7.77 -4.47
N HIS A 62 -3.04 7.94 -3.65
CA HIS A 62 -3.10 9.05 -2.69
C HIS A 62 -1.97 8.99 -1.67
N VAL A 63 -1.63 7.80 -1.19
CA VAL A 63 -0.50 7.61 -0.27
C VAL A 63 0.82 8.00 -0.94
N ILE A 64 1.10 7.52 -2.15
CA ILE A 64 2.32 7.91 -2.90
C ILE A 64 2.41 9.43 -3.05
N LEU A 65 1.33 10.07 -3.46
CA LEU A 65 1.29 11.52 -3.69
C LEU A 65 1.43 12.32 -2.39
N ALA A 66 0.84 11.86 -1.28
CA ALA A 66 0.90 12.53 0.01
C ALA A 66 2.27 12.41 0.71
N ILE A 67 3.05 11.36 0.44
CA ILE A 67 4.40 11.20 1.02
C ILE A 67 5.32 12.38 0.63
N GLY A 68 5.15 12.94 -0.57
CA GLY A 68 5.92 14.08 -1.07
C GLY A 68 5.84 15.34 -0.17
N PRO A 69 4.66 15.92 0.07
CA PRO A 69 4.49 17.05 0.98
C PRO A 69 4.80 16.68 2.44
N LEU A 70 4.45 15.48 2.90
CA LEU A 70 4.78 15.03 4.27
C LEU A 70 6.28 15.03 4.54
N ALA A 71 7.11 14.62 3.58
CA ALA A 71 8.57 14.67 3.69
C ALA A 71 9.14 16.10 3.69
N ARG A 72 8.38 17.10 3.21
CA ARG A 72 8.76 18.52 3.30
C ARG A 72 8.40 19.12 4.67
N LEU A 73 7.32 18.65 5.28
CA LEU A 73 6.89 19.05 6.62
C LEU A 73 7.77 18.45 7.72
N ASP A 74 8.14 17.16 7.60
CA ASP A 74 9.00 16.48 8.56
C ASP A 74 10.01 15.55 7.86
N ARG A 75 11.29 15.73 8.19
CA ARG A 75 12.41 14.95 7.66
C ARG A 75 12.34 13.47 8.03
N ARG A 76 11.57 13.09 9.04
CA ARG A 76 11.35 11.68 9.43
C ARG A 76 10.66 10.85 8.34
N PHE A 77 10.00 11.47 7.37
CA PHE A 77 9.38 10.79 6.22
C PHE A 77 10.30 10.64 4.99
N LEU A 78 11.54 11.15 5.04
CA LEU A 78 12.53 10.96 3.96
C LEU A 78 12.82 9.47 3.66
N PRO A 79 12.92 8.55 4.67
CA PRO A 79 13.06 7.13 4.40
C PRO A 79 11.84 6.51 3.69
N LEU A 80 10.63 7.04 3.93
CA LEU A 80 9.42 6.63 3.21
C LEU A 80 9.49 7.04 1.73
N LEU A 81 9.94 8.26 1.45
CA LEU A 81 10.08 8.78 0.09
C LEU A 81 11.08 7.98 -0.75
N TYR A 82 12.10 7.38 -0.11
CA TYR A 82 13.06 6.49 -0.76
C TYR A 82 12.42 5.16 -1.20
N ASN A 83 11.51 4.60 -0.40
CA ASN A 83 10.84 3.32 -0.68
C ASN A 83 9.62 3.44 -1.61
N ARG A 84 9.26 4.63 -2.09
CA ARG A 84 8.10 4.83 -2.99
C ARG A 84 8.09 3.95 -4.24
N ARG A 85 9.26 3.45 -4.69
CA ARG A 85 9.39 2.58 -5.87
C ARG A 85 8.93 1.13 -5.62
N HIS A 86 8.71 0.74 -4.38
CA HIS A 86 8.12 -0.56 -4.01
C HIS A 86 6.59 -0.56 -4.09
N LEU A 87 5.99 0.63 -4.20
CA LEU A 87 4.55 0.86 -4.29
C LEU A 87 4.12 0.85 -5.76
#